data_AF-A0A1M5DTG7-F1
#
_entry.id   AF-A0A1M5DTG7-F1
#
_cell.length_a   1.000
_cell.length_b   1.000
_cell.length_c   1.000
_cell.angle_alpha   90.00
_cell.angle_beta   90.00
_cell.angle_gamma   90.00
#
_symmetry.space_group_name_H-M   'P 1'
#
loop_
_entity.id
_entity.type
_entity.pdbx_description
1 polymer ?
#
loop_
_entity_poly.entity_id
_entity_poly.type
_entity_poly.pdbx_seq_one_letter_code
_entity_poly.pdbx_strand_id
1 'polypeptide(L)'
;MGLRHQLPRHSIGRNFRSAPSDHICNSRSLDHPRAPAFRLNALVLAGTCVLTGLGGTLALAPQAVQAAEPAAAAGRDYAIPAGRLSDALAQFAAASGVALSFDPQALQGQQSTGLQGSYTVQQGFARLLDGTGWWVQPQQGNTYTLQNTPASSTRGTSEPGTLPEVVVMADATQPGYPAEAYVGGQVARGSRVGLLGNKDMLDTPFNVTSYTSELIHNQQAYSLADVMENNPAVQVVNGAARNTETFVMRGFPTGMSNVALNGVYGLVPVYRILPDYIDRVEVLNGPNALLGGMTKG
;
A
#
# COMPACT_ATOMS: atom_id res chain seq x y z
N MET A 1 2.42 81.34 16.49
CA MET A 1 3.79 81.77 16.88
C MET A 1 4.69 80.53 16.93
N GLY A 2 5.79 80.52 16.15
CA GLY A 2 7.03 79.74 16.35
C GLY A 2 6.93 78.20 16.30
N LEU A 3 7.79 77.43 15.65
CA LEU A 3 9.11 77.68 15.07
C LEU A 3 9.36 76.63 13.98
N ARG A 4 9.89 77.09 12.86
CA ARG A 4 10.38 76.29 11.73
C ARG A 4 11.68 75.59 12.14
N HIS A 5 11.83 74.31 11.80
CA HIS A 5 13.15 73.70 11.61
C HIS A 5 13.15 72.92 10.30
N GLN A 6 13.90 73.47 9.36
CA GLN A 6 14.01 73.04 7.97
C GLN A 6 15.43 72.51 7.79
N LEU A 7 15.56 71.20 7.61
CA LEU A 7 16.83 70.55 7.31
C LEU A 7 17.11 70.60 5.79
N PRO A 8 18.37 70.80 5.36
CA PRO A 8 18.70 71.03 3.96
C PRO A 8 18.74 69.73 3.15
N ARG A 9 18.07 69.75 1.99
CA ARG A 9 18.21 68.76 0.92
C ARG A 9 19.49 69.05 0.14
N HIS A 10 20.48 68.18 0.21
CA HIS A 10 21.60 68.20 -0.73
C HIS A 10 21.27 67.38 -1.97
N SER A 11 21.00 68.08 -3.09
CA SER A 11 21.02 67.52 -4.42
C SER A 11 22.47 67.42 -4.91
N ILE A 12 22.93 66.22 -5.25
CA ILE A 12 24.09 66.04 -6.14
C ILE A 12 23.61 65.17 -7.29
N GLY A 13 23.33 65.83 -8.41
CA GLY A 13 23.24 65.19 -9.70
C GLY A 13 24.65 64.91 -10.23
N ARG A 14 24.88 63.70 -10.73
CA ARG A 14 25.88 63.45 -11.77
C ARG A 14 25.26 62.59 -12.87
N ASN A 15 24.98 63.27 -13.98
CA ASN A 15 24.82 62.69 -15.30
C ASN A 15 26.16 62.10 -15.76
N PHE A 16 26.17 60.83 -16.16
CA PHE A 16 27.07 60.29 -17.19
C PHE A 16 26.28 59.22 -17.95
N ARG A 17 25.67 59.62 -19.07
CA ARG A 17 26.07 59.25 -20.43
C ARG A 17 26.09 57.75 -20.70
N SER A 18 25.04 57.34 -21.39
CA SER A 18 24.98 56.31 -22.43
C SER A 18 26.30 56.02 -23.17
N ALA A 19 26.63 54.73 -23.25
CA ALA A 19 27.28 54.13 -24.41
C ALA A 19 26.80 52.66 -24.55
N PRO A 20 26.33 52.24 -25.73
CA PRO A 20 25.99 50.85 -26.04
C PRO A 20 27.24 50.13 -26.59
N SER A 21 27.38 48.84 -26.29
CA SER A 21 28.35 47.96 -26.97
C SER A 21 27.83 46.52 -26.93
N ASP A 22 27.03 46.20 -27.94
CA ASP A 22 27.28 45.15 -28.93
C ASP A 22 28.14 43.94 -28.55
N HIS A 23 27.53 42.77 -28.81
CA HIS A 23 28.13 41.47 -29.12
C HIS A 23 28.96 40.84 -27.97
N ILE A 24 28.61 39.65 -27.47
CA ILE A 24 28.81 38.38 -28.17
C ILE A 24 27.75 37.36 -27.70
N CYS A 25 26.91 36.91 -28.64
CA CYS A 25 26.26 35.60 -28.57
C CYS A 25 27.35 34.53 -28.71
N ASN A 26 27.68 33.82 -27.65
CA ASN A 26 28.46 32.58 -27.76
C ASN A 26 27.50 31.39 -27.77
N SER A 27 26.86 31.14 -28.92
CA SER A 27 26.18 29.89 -29.21
C SER A 27 27.24 28.84 -29.60
N ARG A 28 27.88 28.22 -28.60
CA ARG A 28 28.61 26.98 -28.82
C ARG A 28 27.61 25.83 -28.83
N SER A 29 27.24 25.42 -30.04
CA SER A 29 26.60 24.14 -30.33
C SER A 29 27.36 23.02 -29.64
N LEU A 30 26.78 22.43 -28.59
CA LEU A 30 27.18 21.13 -28.10
C LEU A 30 26.52 20.09 -29.01
N ASP A 31 27.30 19.62 -29.97
CA ASP A 31 26.98 18.46 -30.78
C ASP A 31 26.62 17.27 -29.89
N HIS A 32 25.43 16.71 -30.16
CA HIS A 32 24.95 15.48 -29.57
C HIS A 32 25.66 14.29 -30.23
N PRO A 33 26.41 13.44 -29.50
CA PRO A 33 26.76 12.13 -30.02
C PRO A 33 25.54 11.20 -29.97
N ARG A 34 25.16 10.73 -31.16
CA ARG A 34 24.09 9.78 -31.43
C ARG A 34 24.30 8.45 -30.71
N ALA A 35 23.23 7.91 -30.15
CA ALA A 35 23.14 6.58 -29.58
C ALA A 35 23.49 5.48 -30.59
N PRO A 36 24.20 4.40 -30.21
CA PRO A 36 24.20 3.17 -30.96
C PRO A 36 23.05 2.26 -30.47
N ALA A 37 22.06 2.08 -31.35
CA ALA A 37 21.09 1.00 -31.26
C ALA A 37 21.82 -0.34 -31.45
N PHE A 38 21.77 -1.22 -30.45
CA PHE A 38 22.15 -2.63 -30.64
C PHE A 38 20.96 -3.54 -30.37
N ARG A 39 20.74 -4.39 -31.37
CA ARG A 39 19.53 -5.17 -31.65
C ARG A 39 19.42 -6.39 -30.74
N LEU A 40 18.18 -6.73 -30.37
CA LEU A 40 17.80 -8.06 -29.92
C LEU A 40 18.16 -9.08 -31.02
N ASN A 41 18.97 -10.09 -30.67
CA ASN A 41 19.04 -11.34 -31.43
C ASN A 41 18.59 -12.48 -30.51
N ALA A 42 17.34 -12.89 -30.69
CA ALA A 42 16.91 -14.23 -30.38
C ALA A 42 17.52 -15.16 -31.45
N LEU A 43 18.30 -16.15 -31.04
CA LEU A 43 18.70 -17.25 -31.91
C LEU A 43 18.42 -18.58 -31.19
N VAL A 44 17.24 -19.10 -31.48
CA VAL A 44 16.89 -20.51 -31.35
C VAL A 44 17.37 -21.21 -32.63
N LEU A 45 18.18 -22.26 -32.53
CA LEU A 45 17.90 -23.61 -33.06
C LEU A 45 19.16 -24.52 -33.01
N ALA A 46 18.92 -25.73 -32.52
CA ALA A 46 19.44 -27.02 -33.00
C ALA A 46 20.95 -27.27 -33.16
N GLY A 47 21.42 -28.20 -32.33
CA GLY A 47 21.70 -29.55 -32.86
C GLY A 47 23.17 -29.88 -33.11
N THR A 48 23.72 -30.73 -32.24
CA THR A 48 24.73 -31.71 -32.67
C THR A 48 24.64 -32.98 -31.82
N CYS A 49 24.36 -34.07 -32.53
CA CYS A 49 24.55 -35.45 -32.13
C CYS A 49 25.97 -35.71 -31.64
N VAL A 50 26.10 -36.40 -30.51
CA VAL A 50 27.23 -37.30 -30.29
C VAL A 50 26.70 -38.61 -29.72
N LEU A 51 26.78 -39.65 -30.55
CA LEU A 51 26.59 -41.06 -30.21
C LEU A 51 27.90 -41.59 -29.62
N THR A 52 27.88 -42.10 -28.39
CA THR A 52 28.77 -43.19 -27.95
C THR A 52 28.18 -43.92 -26.74
N GLY A 53 28.24 -45.26 -26.78
CA GLY A 53 28.31 -46.09 -25.56
C GLY A 53 27.14 -47.03 -25.30
N LEU A 54 27.27 -48.28 -25.74
CA LEU A 54 26.49 -49.43 -25.27
C LEU A 54 26.62 -49.62 -23.75
N GLY A 55 25.50 -49.89 -23.07
CA GLY A 55 25.51 -50.59 -21.78
C GLY A 55 24.29 -50.34 -20.90
N GLY A 56 23.49 -51.40 -20.68
CA GLY A 56 22.72 -51.56 -19.44
C GLY A 56 21.33 -50.93 -19.39
N THR A 57 20.33 -51.71 -19.80
CA THR A 57 18.90 -51.47 -19.57
C THR A 57 18.53 -51.53 -18.08
N LEU A 58 18.01 -50.43 -17.53
CA LEU A 58 17.02 -50.40 -16.44
C LEU A 58 16.32 -49.03 -16.50
N ALA A 59 15.31 -48.95 -17.37
CA ALA A 59 14.43 -47.81 -17.47
C ALA A 59 13.49 -47.80 -16.25
N LEU A 60 13.79 -46.96 -15.26
CA LEU A 60 12.80 -46.47 -14.30
C LEU A 60 11.85 -45.53 -15.05
N ALA A 61 10.69 -46.03 -15.44
CA ALA A 61 9.60 -45.19 -15.92
C ALA A 61 9.13 -44.28 -14.76
N PRO A 62 8.96 -42.96 -14.98
CA PRO A 62 8.25 -42.13 -14.02
C PRO A 62 6.80 -42.61 -13.95
N GLN A 63 6.39 -43.10 -12.79
CA GLN A 63 4.98 -43.36 -12.52
C GLN A 63 4.24 -42.03 -12.60
N ALA A 64 3.38 -41.89 -13.60
CA ALA A 64 2.36 -40.86 -13.59
C ALA A 64 1.51 -41.07 -12.34
N VAL A 65 1.63 -40.16 -11.37
CA VAL A 65 0.65 -40.03 -10.29
C VAL A 65 -0.67 -39.71 -10.97
N GLN A 66 -1.56 -40.71 -11.08
CA GLN A 66 -2.94 -40.47 -11.45
C GLN A 66 -3.52 -39.53 -10.39
N ALA A 67 -3.82 -38.30 -10.81
CA ALA A 67 -4.68 -37.41 -10.06
C ALA A 67 -5.98 -38.19 -9.81
N ALA A 68 -6.26 -38.48 -8.54
CA ALA A 68 -7.54 -39.03 -8.14
C ALA A 68 -8.60 -37.97 -8.45
N GLU A 69 -9.34 -38.18 -9.53
CA GLU A 69 -10.56 -37.45 -9.81
C GLU A 69 -11.49 -37.60 -8.59
N PRO A 70 -12.04 -36.50 -8.04
CA PRO A 70 -12.93 -36.61 -6.88
C PRO A 70 -14.11 -37.49 -7.28
N ALA A 71 -14.30 -38.58 -6.53
CA ALA A 71 -15.39 -39.52 -6.74
C ALA A 71 -16.70 -38.75 -6.87
N ALA A 72 -17.28 -38.78 -8.08
CA ALA A 72 -18.57 -38.18 -8.36
C ALA A 72 -19.58 -38.73 -7.35
N ALA A 73 -20.07 -37.86 -6.47
CA ALA A 73 -21.02 -38.23 -5.43
C ALA A 73 -22.21 -38.93 -6.08
N ALA A 74 -22.49 -40.18 -5.69
CA ALA A 74 -23.60 -40.95 -6.24
C ALA A 74 -24.92 -40.19 -6.02
N GLY A 75 -25.68 -39.99 -7.10
CA GLY A 75 -26.99 -39.34 -7.03
C GLY A 75 -27.96 -40.13 -6.18
N ARG A 76 -28.70 -39.45 -5.30
CA ARG A 76 -29.77 -40.03 -4.49
C ARG A 76 -31.10 -39.40 -4.89
N ASP A 77 -32.18 -40.16 -4.74
CA ASP A 77 -33.52 -39.65 -5.00
C ASP A 77 -33.98 -38.73 -3.87
N TYR A 78 -34.36 -37.52 -4.24
CA TYR A 78 -34.89 -36.51 -3.34
C TYR A 78 -36.28 -36.08 -3.80
N ALA A 79 -37.18 -35.89 -2.83
CA ALA A 79 -38.52 -35.36 -3.04
C ALA A 79 -38.78 -34.26 -1.98
N ILE A 80 -38.42 -33.03 -2.34
CA ILE A 80 -38.60 -31.83 -1.52
C ILE A 80 -39.75 -31.01 -2.14
N PRO A 81 -40.83 -30.73 -1.39
CA PRO A 81 -41.95 -29.93 -1.90
C PRO A 81 -41.53 -28.48 -2.16
N ALA A 82 -42.25 -27.82 -3.06
CA ALA A 82 -42.14 -26.37 -3.23
C ALA A 82 -42.66 -25.65 -1.98
N GLY A 83 -42.00 -24.57 -1.57
CA GLY A 83 -42.31 -23.88 -0.33
C GLY A 83 -41.34 -22.75 -0.02
N ARG A 84 -41.26 -22.36 1.26
CA ARG A 84 -40.27 -21.38 1.72
C ARG A 84 -38.87 -21.96 1.53
N LEU A 85 -37.97 -21.14 0.98
CA LEU A 85 -36.62 -21.58 0.65
C LEU A 85 -35.86 -22.11 1.88
N SER A 86 -36.03 -21.46 3.04
CA SER A 86 -35.46 -21.90 4.32
C SER A 86 -35.86 -23.33 4.68
N ASP A 87 -37.12 -23.67 4.51
CA ASP A 87 -37.68 -24.97 4.89
C ASP A 87 -37.21 -26.05 3.91
N ALA A 88 -37.21 -25.74 2.61
CA ALA A 88 -36.72 -26.65 1.56
C ALA A 88 -35.21 -26.97 1.72
N LEU A 89 -34.39 -25.97 2.04
CA LEU A 89 -32.95 -26.17 2.28
C LEU A 89 -32.69 -26.97 3.55
N ALA A 90 -33.41 -26.71 4.64
CA ALA A 90 -33.29 -27.49 5.87
C ALA A 90 -33.69 -28.95 5.66
N GLN A 91 -34.78 -29.19 4.92
CA GLN A 91 -35.26 -30.54 4.61
C GLN A 91 -34.27 -31.29 3.69
N PHE A 92 -33.69 -30.61 2.70
CA PHE A 92 -32.69 -31.20 1.84
C PHE A 92 -31.38 -31.50 2.58
N ALA A 93 -30.92 -30.61 3.46
CA ALA A 93 -29.75 -30.84 4.30
C ALA A 93 -29.94 -32.07 5.21
N ALA A 94 -31.13 -32.20 5.81
CA ALA A 94 -31.49 -33.36 6.63
C ALA A 94 -31.55 -34.67 5.80
N ALA A 95 -32.12 -34.62 4.59
CA ALA A 95 -32.20 -35.80 3.70
C ALA A 95 -30.83 -36.21 3.12
N SER A 96 -29.92 -35.25 2.92
CA SER A 96 -28.59 -35.52 2.36
C SER A 96 -27.53 -35.84 3.43
N GLY A 97 -27.84 -35.64 4.71
CA GLY A 97 -26.93 -35.91 5.82
C GLY A 97 -25.76 -34.91 5.89
N VAL A 98 -25.98 -33.67 5.45
CA VAL A 98 -24.99 -32.60 5.47
C VAL A 98 -25.43 -31.50 6.42
N ALA A 99 -24.47 -30.87 7.10
CA ALA A 99 -24.76 -29.73 7.95
C ALA A 99 -24.79 -28.47 7.08
N LEU A 100 -25.91 -27.74 7.07
CA LEU A 100 -26.01 -26.44 6.38
C LEU A 100 -26.12 -25.33 7.42
N SER A 101 -25.21 -24.36 7.38
CA SER A 101 -25.25 -23.17 8.24
C SER A 101 -25.67 -21.94 7.43
N PHE A 102 -26.72 -21.25 7.88
CA PHE A 102 -27.25 -20.03 7.28
C PHE A 102 -28.09 -19.26 8.30
N ASP A 103 -28.33 -17.97 8.02
CA ASP A 103 -29.28 -17.15 8.77
C ASP A 103 -30.68 -17.23 8.11
N PRO A 104 -31.73 -17.75 8.78
CA PRO A 104 -33.07 -17.82 8.23
C PRO A 104 -33.72 -16.44 8.02
N GLN A 105 -33.27 -15.38 8.70
CA GLN A 105 -33.76 -14.02 8.47
C GLN A 105 -33.34 -13.50 7.09
N ALA A 106 -32.17 -13.90 6.61
CA ALA A 106 -31.64 -13.51 5.31
C ALA A 106 -32.41 -14.12 4.11
N LEU A 107 -33.15 -15.20 4.33
CA LEU A 107 -33.95 -15.88 3.29
C LEU A 107 -35.45 -15.55 3.36
N GLN A 108 -35.84 -14.56 4.15
CA GLN A 108 -37.25 -14.18 4.27
C GLN A 108 -37.84 -13.72 2.93
N GLY A 109 -39.01 -14.28 2.58
CA GLY A 109 -39.72 -13.97 1.33
C GLY A 109 -39.25 -14.75 0.10
N GLN A 110 -38.17 -15.54 0.18
CA GLN A 110 -37.71 -16.38 -0.91
C GLN A 110 -38.47 -17.72 -0.95
N GLN A 111 -38.81 -18.17 -2.15
CA GLN A 111 -39.48 -19.44 -2.40
C GLN A 111 -38.59 -20.36 -3.22
N SER A 112 -38.68 -21.66 -2.93
CA SER A 112 -38.06 -22.69 -3.76
C SER A 112 -39.12 -23.40 -4.59
N THR A 113 -38.76 -23.79 -5.81
CA THR A 113 -39.59 -24.61 -6.70
C THR A 113 -39.64 -26.09 -6.26
N GLY A 114 -38.89 -26.45 -5.21
CA GLY A 114 -38.75 -27.83 -4.74
C GLY A 114 -37.78 -28.63 -5.60
N LEU A 115 -37.52 -29.88 -5.21
CA LEU A 115 -36.58 -30.76 -5.89
C LEU A 115 -37.16 -32.17 -5.98
N GLN A 116 -37.27 -32.71 -7.19
CA GLN A 116 -37.82 -34.06 -7.42
C GLN A 116 -36.95 -34.80 -8.44
N GLY A 117 -36.36 -35.92 -8.04
CA GLY A 117 -35.52 -36.77 -8.89
C GLY A 117 -34.18 -37.12 -8.24
N SER A 118 -33.31 -37.77 -9.00
CA SER A 118 -31.99 -38.19 -8.53
C SER A 118 -30.97 -37.05 -8.69
N TYR A 119 -30.44 -36.54 -7.59
CA TYR A 119 -29.46 -35.46 -7.58
C TYR A 119 -28.29 -35.77 -6.66
N THR A 120 -27.13 -35.17 -6.93
CA THR A 120 -26.05 -35.11 -5.95
C THR A 120 -26.34 -33.99 -4.93
N VAL A 121 -25.67 -34.00 -3.78
CA VAL A 121 -25.84 -32.96 -2.76
C VAL A 121 -25.60 -31.56 -3.34
N GLN A 122 -24.51 -31.39 -4.08
CA GLN A 122 -24.16 -30.11 -4.69
C GLN A 122 -25.16 -29.70 -5.80
N GLN A 123 -25.62 -30.65 -6.61
CA GLN A 123 -26.63 -30.39 -7.64
C GLN A 123 -27.99 -30.03 -7.04
N GLY A 124 -28.38 -30.69 -5.95
CA GLY A 124 -29.65 -30.41 -5.28
C GLY A 124 -29.67 -29.02 -4.65
N PHE A 125 -28.59 -28.60 -3.99
CA PHE A 125 -28.46 -27.22 -3.52
C PHE A 125 -28.48 -26.22 -4.68
N ALA A 126 -27.76 -26.47 -5.77
CA ALA A 126 -27.77 -25.60 -6.94
C ALA A 126 -29.18 -25.43 -7.55
N ARG A 127 -29.97 -26.51 -7.58
CA ARG A 127 -31.37 -26.47 -8.06
C ARG A 127 -32.31 -25.75 -7.11
N LEU A 128 -32.19 -25.97 -5.81
CA LEU A 128 -33.04 -25.32 -4.81
C LEU A 128 -32.79 -23.81 -4.73
N LEU A 129 -31.56 -23.37 -5.02
CA LEU A 129 -31.11 -21.98 -4.98
C LEU A 129 -31.23 -21.26 -6.33
N ASP A 130 -31.68 -21.95 -7.38
CA ASP A 130 -31.83 -21.38 -8.71
C ASP A 130 -32.75 -20.14 -8.70
N GLY A 131 -32.28 -19.03 -9.26
CA GLY A 131 -33.01 -17.76 -9.30
C GLY A 131 -33.02 -16.94 -8.00
N THR A 132 -32.40 -17.42 -6.91
CA THR A 132 -32.42 -16.73 -5.60
C THR A 132 -31.21 -15.82 -5.35
N GLY A 133 -30.13 -15.98 -6.14
CA GLY A 133 -28.87 -15.24 -5.96
C GLY A 133 -27.95 -15.79 -4.87
N TRP A 134 -28.38 -16.87 -4.20
CA TRP A 134 -27.63 -17.56 -3.15
C TRP A 134 -26.87 -18.76 -3.70
N TRP A 135 -25.74 -19.08 -3.09
CA TRP A 135 -24.96 -20.28 -3.43
C TRP A 135 -24.38 -20.92 -2.17
N VAL A 136 -24.04 -22.20 -2.26
CA VAL A 136 -23.44 -22.97 -1.16
C VAL A 136 -21.93 -23.08 -1.34
N GLN A 137 -21.17 -22.79 -0.29
CA GLN A 137 -19.74 -23.07 -0.22
C GLN A 137 -19.51 -24.32 0.65
N PRO A 138 -18.89 -25.39 0.12
CA PRO A 138 -18.48 -26.53 0.92
C PRO A 138 -17.35 -26.13 1.88
N GLN A 139 -17.53 -26.44 3.15
CA GLN A 139 -16.54 -26.34 4.21
C GLN A 139 -15.95 -27.74 4.50
N GLN A 140 -14.91 -27.82 5.32
CA GLN A 140 -14.37 -29.10 5.76
C GLN A 140 -15.43 -29.93 6.52
N GLY A 141 -15.50 -31.24 6.22
CA GLY A 141 -16.32 -32.20 6.96
C GLY A 141 -17.83 -32.09 6.74
N ASN A 142 -18.32 -32.38 5.52
CA ASN A 142 -19.75 -32.46 5.17
C ASN A 142 -20.60 -31.23 5.59
N THR A 143 -19.95 -30.09 5.81
CA THR A 143 -20.58 -28.84 6.24
C THR A 143 -20.63 -27.87 5.06
N TYR A 144 -21.75 -27.19 4.87
CA TYR A 144 -21.98 -26.22 3.81
C TYR A 144 -22.40 -24.90 4.45
N THR A 145 -21.90 -23.79 3.91
CA THR A 145 -22.30 -22.44 4.33
C THR A 145 -22.99 -21.75 3.16
N LEU A 146 -24.09 -21.04 3.44
CA LEU A 146 -24.83 -20.31 2.43
C LEU A 146 -24.28 -18.88 2.31
N GLN A 147 -23.94 -18.45 1.10
CA GLN A 147 -23.45 -17.09 0.83
C GLN A 147 -24.33 -16.40 -0.21
N ASN A 148 -24.58 -15.11 0.02
CA ASN A 148 -25.29 -14.27 -0.94
C ASN A 148 -24.26 -13.73 -1.93
N THR A 149 -24.52 -13.88 -3.23
CA THR A 149 -23.87 -13.00 -4.20
C THR A 149 -24.66 -11.71 -4.18
N PRO A 150 -24.11 -10.56 -3.75
CA PRO A 150 -24.85 -9.31 -3.72
C PRO A 150 -25.39 -9.01 -5.12
N ALA A 151 -26.68 -9.30 -5.31
CA ALA A 151 -27.38 -9.05 -6.54
C ALA A 151 -27.48 -7.54 -6.69
N SER A 152 -26.64 -6.99 -7.57
CA SER A 152 -26.81 -5.64 -8.07
C SER A 152 -28.21 -5.54 -8.65
N SER A 153 -29.08 -4.85 -7.91
CA SER A 153 -30.48 -4.72 -8.25
C SER A 153 -30.61 -3.73 -9.40
N THR A 154 -30.68 -4.22 -10.63
CA THR A 154 -31.42 -3.53 -11.68
C THR A 154 -32.06 -4.57 -12.58
N ARG A 155 -33.38 -4.69 -12.46
CA ARG A 155 -34.22 -5.49 -13.33
C ARG A 155 -34.33 -4.71 -14.66
N GLY A 156 -33.46 -5.02 -15.60
CA GLY A 156 -33.48 -4.52 -16.97
C GLY A 156 -32.93 -5.59 -17.90
N THR A 157 -33.79 -6.07 -18.80
CA THR A 157 -33.53 -6.82 -20.04
C THR A 157 -32.18 -7.53 -20.21
N SER A 158 -32.28 -8.84 -20.39
CA SER A 158 -31.25 -9.80 -20.78
C SER A 158 -30.34 -9.32 -21.92
N GLU A 159 -29.19 -8.73 -21.58
CA GLU A 159 -27.98 -8.67 -22.40
C GLU A 159 -26.83 -9.29 -21.58
N PRO A 160 -25.78 -9.85 -22.22
CA PRO A 160 -24.72 -10.57 -21.52
C PRO A 160 -24.11 -9.68 -20.43
N GLY A 161 -24.41 -10.04 -19.19
CA GLY A 161 -24.19 -9.21 -18.01
C GLY A 161 -22.71 -8.90 -17.82
N THR A 162 -22.35 -7.66 -18.10
CA THR A 162 -21.12 -7.07 -17.58
C THR A 162 -21.22 -7.13 -16.07
N LEU A 163 -20.25 -7.78 -15.43
CA LEU A 163 -20.14 -7.83 -13.97
C LEU A 163 -20.17 -6.39 -13.42
N PRO A 164 -20.87 -6.14 -12.31
CA PRO A 164 -20.82 -4.83 -11.68
C PRO A 164 -19.36 -4.48 -11.38
N GLU A 165 -18.99 -3.22 -11.65
CA GLU A 165 -17.65 -2.72 -11.37
C GLU A 165 -17.32 -2.94 -9.90
N VAL A 166 -16.35 -3.81 -9.63
CA VAL A 166 -15.83 -4.03 -8.28
C VAL A 166 -14.85 -2.91 -8.01
N VAL A 167 -15.32 -1.87 -7.32
CA VAL A 167 -14.43 -0.83 -6.79
C VAL A 167 -13.69 -1.43 -5.60
N VAL A 168 -12.50 -1.97 -5.87
CA VAL A 168 -11.55 -2.33 -4.82
C VAL A 168 -10.96 -1.02 -4.29
N MET A 169 -11.63 -0.45 -3.29
CA MET A 169 -11.00 0.53 -2.42
C MET A 169 -9.92 -0.23 -1.64
N ALA A 170 -8.67 -0.14 -2.10
CA ALA A 170 -7.57 -0.42 -1.19
C ALA A 170 -7.71 0.60 -0.06
N ASP A 171 -7.86 0.14 1.17
CA ASP A 171 -7.64 0.99 2.33
C ASP A 171 -6.21 1.52 2.15
N ALA A 172 -6.10 2.80 1.79
CA ALA A 172 -4.80 3.45 1.57
C ALA A 172 -3.97 3.50 2.86
N THR A 173 -4.57 3.08 3.99
CA THR A 173 -3.90 2.51 5.14
C THR A 173 -3.27 1.16 4.79
N GLN A 174 -2.31 1.19 3.87
CA GLN A 174 -1.18 0.26 4.01
C GLN A 174 -0.70 0.42 5.47
N PRO A 175 -0.62 -0.67 6.27
CA PRO A 175 -0.24 -0.57 7.67
C PRO A 175 0.99 0.34 7.85
N GLY A 176 0.69 1.56 8.29
CA GLY A 176 1.56 2.68 8.60
C GLY A 176 2.33 3.43 7.50
N TYR A 177 1.79 3.65 6.30
CA TYR A 177 2.16 4.88 5.57
C TYR A 177 1.13 5.33 4.51
N PRO A 178 0.73 6.62 4.50
CA PRO A 178 0.97 7.62 5.55
C PRO A 178 0.11 7.28 6.78
N ALA A 179 0.69 7.44 7.97
CA ALA A 179 -0.07 7.27 9.19
C ALA A 179 -1.04 8.45 9.35
N GLU A 180 -2.28 8.17 9.75
CA GLU A 180 -3.32 9.18 9.94
C GLU A 180 -2.85 10.26 10.92
N ALA A 181 -3.17 11.52 10.63
CA ALA A 181 -2.88 12.61 11.55
C ALA A 181 -3.64 12.41 12.87
N TYR A 182 -2.99 12.69 13.99
CA TYR A 182 -3.64 12.80 15.28
C TYR A 182 -4.53 14.07 15.30
N VAL A 183 -5.40 14.15 16.31
CA VAL A 183 -6.27 15.31 16.50
C VAL A 183 -5.43 16.59 16.52
N GLY A 184 -5.80 17.55 15.67
CA GLY A 184 -5.07 18.81 15.49
C GLY A 184 -4.05 18.81 14.35
N GLY A 185 -3.91 17.71 13.59
CA GLY A 185 -3.18 17.69 12.31
C GLY A 185 -1.66 17.75 12.42
N GLN A 186 -1.11 18.13 13.57
CA GLN A 186 0.32 18.46 13.74
C GLN A 186 1.24 17.26 13.93
N VAL A 187 0.73 16.16 14.49
CA VAL A 187 1.49 14.93 14.72
C VAL A 187 0.74 13.74 14.15
N ALA A 188 1.44 12.72 13.68
CA ALA A 188 0.84 11.50 13.14
C ALA A 188 0.63 10.45 14.23
N ARG A 189 -0.41 9.61 14.08
CA ARG A 189 -0.72 8.51 15.00
C ARG A 189 0.22 7.32 14.85
N GLY A 190 0.87 7.17 13.70
CA GLY A 190 1.80 6.08 13.43
C GLY A 190 3.18 6.59 13.00
N SER A 191 4.18 5.72 13.15
CA SER A 191 5.59 6.02 12.86
C SER A 191 6.30 4.80 12.26
N ARG A 192 7.40 5.01 11.54
CA ARG A 192 8.27 3.92 11.08
C ARG A 192 9.29 3.58 12.15
N VAL A 193 9.25 2.35 12.65
CA VAL A 193 10.09 1.88 13.77
C VAL A 193 11.13 0.86 13.28
N GLY A 194 11.78 1.17 12.16
CA GLY A 194 12.85 0.34 11.59
C GLY A 194 12.40 -1.10 11.31
N LEU A 195 13.14 -2.09 11.85
CA LEU A 195 12.83 -3.52 11.72
C LEU A 195 11.40 -3.90 12.18
N LEU A 196 10.81 -3.12 13.09
CA LEU A 196 9.47 -3.39 13.62
C LEU A 196 8.34 -2.97 12.67
N GLY A 197 8.69 -2.44 11.50
CA GLY A 197 7.75 -1.92 10.52
C GLY A 197 7.13 -0.61 11.00
N ASN A 198 5.99 -0.27 10.39
CA ASN A 198 5.23 0.88 10.84
C ASN A 198 4.25 0.44 11.95
N LYS A 199 4.17 1.22 13.03
CA LYS A 199 3.29 0.96 14.17
C LYS A 199 2.56 2.22 14.61
N ASP A 200 1.42 2.02 15.26
CA ASP A 200 0.71 3.08 15.97
C ASP A 200 1.55 3.56 17.18
N MET A 201 1.33 4.81 17.61
CA MET A 201 2.00 5.42 18.76
C MET A 201 1.73 4.64 20.05
N LEU A 202 0.55 4.02 20.20
CA LEU A 202 0.19 3.24 21.38
C LEU A 202 0.83 1.85 21.39
N ASP A 203 1.14 1.30 20.21
CA ASP A 203 1.76 -0.02 20.04
C ASP A 203 3.29 0.05 19.88
N THR A 204 3.86 1.24 19.84
CA THR A 204 5.30 1.44 19.66
C THR A 204 6.03 1.34 21.01
N PRO A 205 6.95 0.37 21.21
CA PRO A 205 7.64 0.18 22.48
C PRO A 205 8.81 1.18 22.70
N PHE A 206 8.84 2.28 21.95
CA PHE A 206 9.86 3.32 21.98
C PHE A 206 9.20 4.70 22.01
N ASN A 207 9.90 5.70 22.53
CA ASN A 207 9.43 7.09 22.46
C ASN A 207 9.72 7.64 21.06
N VAL A 208 8.68 7.72 20.22
CA VAL A 208 8.73 8.28 18.87
C VAL A 208 7.69 9.39 18.74
N THR A 209 8.07 10.50 18.12
CA THR A 209 7.15 11.60 17.78
C THR A 209 7.25 11.88 16.28
N SER A 210 6.11 11.87 15.58
CA SER A 210 6.05 12.03 14.13
C SER A 210 5.33 13.32 13.78
N TYR A 211 6.07 14.33 13.28
CA TYR A 211 5.54 15.64 12.89
C TYR A 211 5.11 15.65 11.43
N THR A 212 3.88 16.06 11.16
CA THR A 212 3.27 16.03 9.81
C THR A 212 3.76 17.17 8.92
N SER A 213 3.58 17.00 7.60
CA SER A 213 3.76 18.08 6.61
C SER A 213 2.91 19.32 6.94
N GLU A 214 1.70 19.14 7.48
CA GLU A 214 0.85 20.25 7.92
C GLU A 214 1.53 21.11 9.00
N LEU A 215 2.17 20.49 10.01
CA LEU A 215 2.94 21.25 11.01
C LEU A 215 4.11 21.99 10.36
N ILE A 216 4.85 21.32 9.49
CA ILE A 216 6.02 21.89 8.79
C ILE A 216 5.62 23.15 8.01
N HIS A 217 4.53 23.08 7.24
CA HIS A 217 4.02 24.21 6.47
C HIS A 217 3.44 25.31 7.35
N ASN A 218 2.67 24.96 8.38
CA ASN A 218 2.04 25.93 9.27
C ASN A 218 3.07 26.74 10.07
N GLN A 219 4.19 26.12 10.45
CA GLN A 219 5.29 26.80 11.14
C GLN A 219 6.20 27.57 10.19
N GLN A 220 6.01 27.44 8.88
CA GLN A 220 6.92 27.96 7.87
C GLN A 220 8.36 27.55 8.16
N ALA A 221 8.56 26.28 8.53
CA ALA A 221 9.87 25.76 8.90
C ALA A 221 10.85 25.93 7.73
N TYR A 222 12.01 26.53 8.01
CA TYR A 222 13.08 26.76 7.04
C TYR A 222 14.15 25.66 7.12
N SER A 223 14.16 24.89 8.20
CA SER A 223 15.17 23.90 8.53
C SER A 223 14.60 22.77 9.38
N LEU A 224 15.35 21.67 9.49
CA LEU A 224 14.97 20.57 10.38
C LEU A 224 14.99 21.03 11.85
N ALA A 225 15.88 21.97 12.21
CA ALA A 225 15.91 22.57 13.54
C ALA A 225 14.58 23.19 13.95
N ASP A 226 13.91 23.93 13.07
CA ASP A 226 12.63 24.58 13.39
C ASP A 226 11.55 23.53 13.74
N VAL A 227 11.55 22.39 13.04
CA VAL A 227 10.64 21.28 13.35
C VAL A 227 11.03 20.61 14.67
N MET A 228 12.34 20.42 14.92
CA MET A 228 12.85 19.82 16.15
C MET A 228 12.58 20.65 17.41
N GLU A 229 12.44 21.97 17.31
CA GLU A 229 12.11 22.86 18.44
C GLU A 229 10.77 22.50 19.10
N ASN A 230 9.88 21.82 18.37
CA ASN A 230 8.62 21.31 18.93
C ASN A 230 8.80 20.09 19.84
N ASN A 231 10.00 19.50 19.90
CA ASN A 231 10.25 18.31 20.69
C ASN A 231 10.95 18.66 22.02
N PRO A 232 10.30 18.46 23.18
CA PRO A 232 10.89 18.82 24.47
C PRO A 232 12.12 17.96 24.84
N ALA A 233 12.35 16.82 24.18
CA ALA A 233 13.49 15.95 24.43
C ALA A 233 14.73 16.33 23.59
N VAL A 234 14.59 17.27 22.65
CA VAL A 234 15.63 17.69 21.71
C VAL A 234 16.04 19.13 22.01
N GLN A 235 17.34 19.37 22.10
CA GLN A 235 17.91 20.71 22.16
C GLN A 235 18.67 21.00 20.87
N VAL A 236 18.36 22.12 20.24
CA VAL A 236 19.10 22.61 19.07
C VAL A 236 20.30 23.42 19.58
N VAL A 237 21.52 22.89 19.43
CA VAL A 237 22.74 23.53 19.94
C VAL A 237 23.39 24.44 18.91
N ASN A 238 23.43 23.98 17.65
CA ASN A 238 23.90 24.77 16.51
C ASN A 238 22.73 24.90 15.53
N GLY A 239 21.89 25.91 15.72
CA GLY A 239 20.75 26.23 14.86
C GLY A 239 20.95 27.55 14.12
N ALA A 240 20.49 27.61 12.86
CA ALA A 240 20.45 28.75 11.92
C ALA A 240 21.77 29.48 11.56
N ALA A 241 22.65 29.78 12.52
CA ALA A 241 23.86 30.60 12.37
C ALA A 241 25.09 29.84 11.85
N ARG A 242 25.09 28.52 11.97
CA ARG A 242 26.11 27.63 11.38
C ARG A 242 25.46 26.84 10.26
N ASN A 243 26.23 26.56 9.19
CA ASN A 243 25.78 25.71 8.08
C ASN A 243 25.73 24.22 8.48
N THR A 244 25.59 23.87 9.76
CA THR A 244 25.52 22.49 10.22
C THR A 244 24.60 22.45 11.43
N GLU A 245 23.62 21.57 11.38
CA GLU A 245 22.67 21.36 12.47
C GLU A 245 23.21 20.29 13.43
N THR A 246 23.24 20.63 14.71
CA THR A 246 23.58 19.68 15.78
C THR A 246 22.48 19.69 16.82
N PHE A 247 21.96 18.51 17.10
CA PHE A 247 20.92 18.28 18.07
C PHE A 247 21.53 17.61 19.30
N VAL A 248 20.98 17.86 20.47
CA VAL A 248 21.30 17.10 21.68
C VAL A 248 20.01 16.44 22.14
N MET A 249 19.98 15.12 22.10
CA MET A 249 18.83 14.31 22.48
C MET A 249 19.15 13.63 23.81
N ARG A 250 18.44 14.02 24.88
CA ARG A 250 18.68 13.51 26.25
C ARG A 250 20.16 13.56 26.69
N GLY A 251 20.89 14.62 26.31
CA GLY A 251 22.30 14.82 26.67
C GLY A 251 23.34 14.25 25.70
N PHE A 252 22.92 13.54 24.65
CA PHE A 252 23.83 13.00 23.63
C PHE A 252 23.79 13.86 22.36
N PRO A 253 24.93 14.36 21.87
CA PRO A 253 24.97 15.10 20.62
C PRO A 253 24.74 14.17 19.42
N THR A 254 23.78 14.52 18.59
CA THR A 254 23.45 13.88 17.32
C THR A 254 23.64 14.89 16.19
N GLY A 255 24.43 14.51 15.20
CA GLY A 255 24.72 15.32 14.02
C GLY A 255 23.89 14.90 12.81
N MET A 256 24.16 15.55 11.67
CA MET A 256 23.49 15.22 10.40
C MET A 256 23.74 13.78 9.93
N SER A 257 24.84 13.15 10.34
CA SER A 257 25.11 11.73 10.06
C SER A 257 24.10 10.79 10.73
N ASN A 258 23.43 11.24 11.79
CA ASN A 258 22.40 10.50 12.53
C ASN A 258 20.97 10.73 12.02
N VAL A 259 20.82 11.44 10.91
CA VAL A 259 19.52 11.67 10.26
C VAL A 259 19.38 10.72 9.07
N ALA A 260 18.27 9.98 9.05
CA ALA A 260 17.92 9.08 7.97
C ALA A 260 16.79 9.69 7.12
N LEU A 261 16.88 9.52 5.80
CA LEU A 261 15.77 9.81 4.89
C LEU A 261 15.16 8.48 4.46
N ASN A 262 13.85 8.30 4.68
CA ASN A 262 13.15 7.05 4.39
C ASN A 262 13.79 5.80 5.04
N GLY A 263 14.44 5.97 6.19
CA GLY A 263 15.13 4.89 6.91
C GLY A 263 16.56 4.60 6.44
N VAL A 264 17.10 5.39 5.50
CA VAL A 264 18.48 5.24 5.00
C VAL A 264 19.33 6.42 5.47
N TYR A 265 20.43 6.12 6.17
CA TYR A 265 21.41 7.11 6.60
C TYR A 265 22.32 7.55 5.46
N GLY A 266 22.80 8.79 5.52
CA GLY A 266 23.75 9.34 4.55
C GLY A 266 23.14 9.85 3.23
N LEU A 267 21.80 9.81 3.09
CA LEU A 267 21.10 10.42 1.96
C LEU A 267 20.84 11.91 2.14
N VAL A 268 20.85 12.40 3.37
CA VAL A 268 20.61 13.81 3.67
C VAL A 268 21.87 14.66 3.47
N PRO A 269 21.75 15.93 3.07
CA PRO A 269 22.88 16.84 3.05
C PRO A 269 23.53 16.97 4.43
N VAL A 270 24.86 17.08 4.46
CA VAL A 270 25.65 17.24 5.71
C VAL A 270 25.50 18.62 6.37
N TYR A 271 24.91 19.59 5.67
CA TYR A 271 24.85 20.97 6.12
C TYR A 271 23.48 21.37 6.68
N ARG A 272 22.41 21.20 5.89
CA ARG A 272 21.05 21.55 6.28
C ARG A 272 20.06 20.75 5.45
N ILE A 273 18.94 20.38 6.06
CA ILE A 273 17.78 19.82 5.36
C ILE A 273 16.74 20.91 5.17
N LEU A 274 16.30 21.10 3.92
CA LEU A 274 15.14 21.93 3.62
C LEU A 274 13.88 21.05 3.77
N PRO A 275 12.86 21.49 4.50
CA PRO A 275 11.71 20.64 4.77
C PRO A 275 10.68 20.59 3.62
N ASP A 276 10.91 21.33 2.53
CA ASP A 276 9.98 21.42 1.38
C ASP A 276 9.71 20.07 0.68
N TYR A 277 10.68 19.15 0.70
CA TYR A 277 10.56 17.80 0.16
C TYR A 277 10.30 16.73 1.24
N ILE A 278 10.05 17.15 2.48
CA ILE A 278 9.84 16.28 3.63
C ILE A 278 8.36 16.25 3.97
N ASP A 279 7.75 15.07 3.79
CA ASP A 279 6.35 14.84 4.15
C ASP A 279 6.16 14.67 5.67
N ARG A 280 7.16 14.10 6.35
CA ARG A 280 7.09 13.82 7.78
C ARG A 280 8.46 13.76 8.41
N VAL A 281 8.55 14.23 9.65
CA VAL A 281 9.77 14.15 10.47
C VAL A 281 9.49 13.29 11.69
N GLU A 282 10.19 12.16 11.80
CA GLU A 282 10.03 11.21 12.91
C GLU A 282 11.24 11.29 13.84
N VAL A 283 11.00 11.57 15.12
CA VAL A 283 12.02 11.72 16.16
C VAL A 283 11.95 10.54 17.10
N LEU A 284 12.96 9.67 17.07
CA LEU A 284 13.10 8.56 17.99
C LEU A 284 14.04 8.94 19.13
N ASN A 285 13.51 9.00 20.35
CA ASN A 285 14.25 9.36 21.55
C ASN A 285 14.84 8.12 22.24
N GLY A 286 16.11 7.85 22.01
CA GLY A 286 16.86 6.79 22.69
C GLY A 286 17.73 5.95 21.74
N PRO A 287 18.29 4.83 22.23
CA PRO A 287 19.12 3.95 21.43
C PRO A 287 18.32 3.36 20.24
N ASN A 288 18.76 3.63 19.02
CA ASN A 288 18.09 3.17 17.79
C ASN A 288 18.90 2.16 16.96
N ALA A 289 20.09 1.75 17.43
CA ALA A 289 21.03 0.93 16.67
C ALA A 289 20.44 -0.42 16.22
N LEU A 290 19.56 -1.01 17.02
CA LEU A 290 18.86 -2.26 16.65
C LEU A 290 17.80 -2.04 15.56
N LEU A 291 17.17 -0.86 15.53
CA LEU A 291 16.02 -0.57 14.67
C LEU A 291 16.44 0.00 13.32
N GLY A 292 17.35 0.98 13.33
CA GLY A 292 17.84 1.69 12.14
C GLY A 292 19.22 1.24 11.68
N GLY A 293 19.94 0.44 12.46
CA GLY A 293 21.36 0.17 12.24
C GLY A 293 22.26 1.30 12.78
N MET A 294 23.57 1.14 12.58
CA MET A 294 24.57 2.13 12.98
C MET A 294 24.93 3.04 11.82
N THR A 295 25.04 4.33 12.10
CA THR A 295 25.53 5.32 11.14
C THR A 295 27.03 5.16 10.96
N LYS A 296 27.56 5.49 9.77
CA LYS A 296 29.01 5.62 9.58
C LYS A 296 29.46 6.83 10.42
N GLY A 297 30.14 6.56 11.53
CA GLY A 297 30.74 7.58 12.39
C GLY A 297 31.87 8.33 11.70
#